data_AF-A0A4Z1T943-F1
#
_entry.id   AF-A0A4Z1T943-F1
#
_cell.length_a   1.000
_cell.length_b   1.000
_cell.length_c   1.000
_cell.angle_alpha   90.00
_cell.angle_beta   90.00
_cell.angle_gamma   90.00
#
_symmetry.space_group_name_H-M   'P 1'
#
loop_
_entity.id
_entity.type
_entity.pdbx_description
1 polymer ?
#
loop_
_entity_poly.entity_id
_entity_poly.type
_entity_poly.pdbx_seq_one_letter_code
_entity_poly.pdbx_strand_id
1 'polypeptide(L)'
;MSEARDIAREKSKQQKQAIRGGDVTFYLPKTRDTFADWYDAVMDAAELVDRRYPVKGCIVFRPYGFFMENAIMRMCEEEYAKQGIELVLFPTVIPESYLKAESDHIKGFEAECFWVEKGGLHPLEERLALRPTSETAIYSMFAKWVRSYKDLPIKINQTCTIFRHETKNTKPLIRIREVHWNEAHCCHPTAEEAVEQLEAYWKVYDAITEGELCFKGIKLQRAPWDKFAGSVYTEVLDTIMPCGRVIQAASIHNLGQGFSKVFDMTYTNKDNIQVHPFLTCAGISTRVMACALSIHGDEKGLVLPPLIAQYQVVILPVGCGRKNNEEADRRVMAKVEEIRSTLVNKLKLRVHVDTNTSMSIGEKLYYYEVKGVPLRIELGNRDLEKNECVLVARDQGKDGKKSLSLDEVLSIASSTTEHHELILKNVILDELLAYKARLAQRAREFHESMVSEATSMEEIVRIINEKGGAVRFPFFTIGEDGKEWDDKLREQCSAEIRGYWPREKVPEGLKCALTGKPAVCYMYCAKAY
;
A
#
# COMPACT_ATOMS: atom_id res chain seq x y z
N MET A 1 -27.08 -19.30 -9.61
CA MET A 1 -25.93 -18.39 -9.38
C MET A 1 -24.69 -19.10 -8.82
N SER A 2 -24.79 -20.14 -7.97
CA SER A 2 -23.60 -20.84 -7.44
C SER A 2 -22.83 -21.61 -8.52
N GLU A 3 -23.51 -22.37 -9.37
CA GLU A 3 -22.89 -23.22 -10.39
C GLU A 3 -22.03 -22.42 -11.40
N ALA A 4 -22.50 -21.26 -11.85
CA ALA A 4 -21.73 -20.37 -12.72
C ALA A 4 -20.49 -19.78 -12.02
N ARG A 5 -20.57 -19.48 -10.71
CA ARG A 5 -19.42 -19.03 -9.91
C ARG A 5 -18.41 -20.15 -9.71
N ASP A 6 -18.87 -21.37 -9.49
CA ASP A 6 -18.00 -22.53 -9.30
C ASP A 6 -17.26 -22.89 -10.59
N ILE A 7 -17.95 -22.87 -11.73
CA ILE A 7 -17.33 -23.04 -13.06
C ILE A 7 -16.28 -21.95 -13.32
N ALA A 8 -16.58 -20.68 -12.99
CA ALA A 8 -15.63 -19.58 -13.18
C ALA A 8 -14.37 -19.77 -12.33
N ARG A 9 -14.51 -20.25 -11.08
CA ARG A 9 -13.40 -20.54 -10.16
C ARG A 9 -12.55 -21.73 -10.61
N GLU A 10 -13.16 -22.78 -11.16
CA GLU A 10 -12.39 -23.90 -11.69
C GLU A 10 -11.58 -23.50 -12.93
N LYS A 11 -12.20 -22.75 -13.84
CA LYS A 11 -11.50 -22.20 -15.02
C LYS A 11 -10.36 -21.27 -14.62
N SER A 12 -10.55 -20.39 -13.64
CA SER A 12 -9.48 -19.50 -13.17
C SER A 12 -8.30 -20.27 -12.57
N LYS A 13 -8.55 -21.35 -11.83
CA LYS A 13 -7.49 -22.20 -11.27
C LYS A 13 -6.67 -22.88 -12.35
N GLN A 14 -7.31 -23.46 -13.36
CA GLN A 14 -6.62 -24.10 -14.49
C GLN A 14 -5.78 -23.08 -15.25
N GLN A 15 -6.36 -21.92 -15.56
CA GLN A 15 -5.66 -20.86 -16.28
C GLN A 15 -4.48 -20.29 -15.48
N LYS A 16 -4.63 -20.08 -14.17
CA LYS A 16 -3.53 -19.70 -13.28
C LYS A 16 -2.39 -20.72 -13.32
N GLN A 17 -2.67 -22.01 -13.30
CA GLN A 17 -1.62 -23.03 -13.38
C GLN A 17 -0.87 -22.97 -14.71
N ALA A 18 -1.58 -22.84 -15.83
CA ALA A 18 -0.96 -22.72 -17.15
C ALA A 18 -0.10 -21.44 -17.28
N ILE A 19 -0.58 -20.30 -16.76
CA ILE A 19 0.18 -19.04 -16.73
C ILE A 19 1.48 -19.21 -15.92
N ARG A 20 1.40 -19.85 -14.75
CA ARG A 20 2.57 -20.08 -13.88
C ARG A 20 3.55 -21.09 -14.47
N GLY A 21 3.07 -22.01 -15.29
CA GLY A 21 3.89 -22.95 -16.07
C GLY A 21 4.60 -22.31 -17.25
N GLY A 22 4.19 -21.10 -17.67
CA GLY A 22 4.68 -20.44 -18.88
C GLY A 22 4.02 -20.94 -20.17
N ASP A 23 2.97 -21.74 -20.06
CA ASP A 23 2.32 -22.40 -21.20
C ASP A 23 1.41 -21.46 -21.99
N VAL A 24 0.96 -20.35 -21.37
CA VAL A 24 0.01 -19.40 -21.96
C VAL A 24 0.27 -17.95 -21.53
N THR A 25 -0.11 -17.05 -22.42
CA THR A 25 -0.21 -15.60 -22.21
C THR A 25 -1.16 -15.27 -21.04
N PHE A 26 -0.76 -14.38 -20.14
CA PHE A 26 -1.54 -13.88 -19.01
C PHE A 26 -2.76 -13.13 -19.53
N TYR A 27 -3.92 -13.75 -19.32
CA TYR A 27 -5.21 -13.12 -19.49
C TYR A 27 -6.15 -13.76 -18.49
N LEU A 28 -6.49 -13.09 -17.40
CA LEU A 28 -7.33 -13.67 -16.36
C LEU A 28 -8.29 -12.58 -15.83
N PRO A 29 -9.60 -12.64 -16.14
CA PRO A 29 -10.55 -11.64 -15.68
C PRO A 29 -10.44 -11.39 -14.17
N LYS A 30 -10.27 -10.12 -13.76
CA LYS A 30 -10.15 -9.74 -12.34
C LYS A 30 -11.52 -9.38 -11.77
N THR A 31 -12.20 -10.38 -11.20
CA THR A 31 -13.52 -10.26 -10.56
C THR A 31 -13.44 -10.60 -9.08
N ARG A 32 -14.54 -10.40 -8.34
CA ARG A 32 -14.64 -10.81 -6.93
C ARG A 32 -14.26 -12.27 -6.70
N ASP A 33 -14.71 -13.16 -7.59
CA ASP A 33 -14.52 -14.61 -7.46
C ASP A 33 -13.15 -15.09 -7.94
N THR A 34 -12.53 -14.38 -8.88
CA THR A 34 -11.25 -14.76 -9.50
C THR A 34 -10.05 -14.01 -8.93
N PHE A 35 -10.26 -12.99 -8.08
CA PHE A 35 -9.20 -12.12 -7.56
C PHE A 35 -8.06 -12.89 -6.88
N ALA A 36 -8.37 -13.92 -6.09
CA ALA A 36 -7.35 -14.68 -5.38
C ALA A 36 -6.36 -15.37 -6.33
N ASP A 37 -6.87 -15.92 -7.44
CA ASP A 37 -6.07 -16.58 -8.47
C ASP A 37 -5.35 -15.57 -9.37
N TRP A 38 -6.04 -14.50 -9.77
CA TRP A 38 -5.45 -13.37 -10.49
C TRP A 38 -4.24 -12.81 -9.74
N TYR A 39 -4.40 -12.59 -8.44
CA TYR A 39 -3.34 -12.05 -7.58
C TYR A 39 -2.12 -12.98 -7.54
N ASP A 40 -2.33 -14.28 -7.33
CA ASP A 40 -1.20 -15.21 -7.31
C ASP A 40 -0.51 -15.32 -8.68
N ALA A 41 -1.30 -15.35 -9.76
CA ALA A 41 -0.77 -15.44 -11.11
C ALA A 41 0.05 -14.19 -11.50
N VAL A 42 -0.44 -12.98 -11.17
CA VAL A 42 0.21 -11.74 -11.59
C VAL A 42 1.51 -11.48 -10.82
N MET A 43 1.59 -11.91 -9.55
CA MET A 43 2.82 -11.83 -8.76
C MET A 43 3.98 -12.59 -9.42
N ASP A 44 3.68 -13.78 -9.95
CA ASP A 44 4.65 -14.64 -10.62
C ASP A 44 4.92 -14.16 -12.06
N ALA A 45 3.86 -13.91 -12.85
CA ALA A 45 3.96 -13.53 -14.26
C ALA A 45 4.61 -12.16 -14.49
N ALA A 46 4.38 -11.19 -13.59
CA ALA A 46 5.05 -9.90 -13.63
C ALA A 46 6.40 -9.90 -12.89
N GLU A 47 6.81 -11.04 -12.34
CA GLU A 47 8.09 -11.24 -11.67
C GLU A 47 8.30 -10.27 -10.49
N LEU A 48 7.28 -10.09 -9.67
CA LEU A 48 7.33 -9.17 -8.52
C LEU A 48 8.07 -9.80 -7.34
N VAL A 49 7.74 -11.06 -7.05
CA VAL A 49 8.24 -11.80 -5.90
C VAL A 49 8.50 -13.25 -6.28
N ASP A 50 9.28 -13.97 -5.48
CA ASP A 50 9.48 -15.41 -5.60
C ASP A 50 9.08 -16.12 -4.30
N ARG A 51 8.06 -16.97 -4.40
CA ARG A 51 7.48 -17.73 -3.28
C ARG A 51 8.20 -19.07 -3.06
N ARG A 52 9.14 -19.44 -3.92
CA ARG A 52 9.87 -20.72 -3.87
C ARG A 52 10.97 -20.73 -2.81
N TYR A 53 11.24 -19.60 -2.17
CA TYR A 53 12.14 -19.55 -1.03
C TYR A 53 11.67 -20.53 0.06
N PRO A 54 12.53 -21.45 0.55
CA PRO A 54 12.10 -22.62 1.33
C PRO A 54 11.77 -22.30 2.80
N VAL A 55 11.29 -21.09 3.09
CA VAL A 55 10.77 -20.68 4.40
C VAL A 55 9.37 -20.12 4.19
N LYS A 56 8.35 -20.81 4.72
CA LYS A 56 6.95 -20.36 4.64
C LYS A 56 6.86 -18.88 5.02
N GLY A 57 6.13 -18.09 4.25
CA GLY A 57 5.88 -16.68 4.55
C GLY A 57 7.07 -15.74 4.38
N CYS A 58 8.26 -16.23 4.03
CA CYS A 58 9.39 -15.38 3.64
C CYS A 58 9.53 -15.48 2.12
N ILE A 59 9.39 -14.35 1.44
CA ILE A 59 9.40 -14.28 -0.03
C ILE A 59 10.59 -13.45 -0.50
N VAL A 60 11.14 -13.79 -1.66
CA VAL A 60 12.15 -12.93 -2.29
C VAL A 60 11.43 -11.81 -3.03
N PHE A 61 11.76 -10.56 -2.74
CA PHE A 61 11.40 -9.46 -3.63
C PHE A 61 12.32 -9.48 -4.86
N ARG A 62 11.75 -9.64 -6.05
CA ARG A 62 12.50 -9.57 -7.31
C ARG A 62 12.65 -8.09 -7.74
N PRO A 63 13.56 -7.76 -8.67
CA PRO A 63 13.86 -6.36 -8.99
C PRO A 63 12.64 -5.50 -9.36
N TYR A 64 11.69 -6.06 -10.12
CA TYR A 64 10.48 -5.33 -10.53
C TYR A 64 9.58 -5.00 -9.33
N GLY A 65 9.37 -5.96 -8.43
CA GLY A 65 8.57 -5.75 -7.21
C GLY A 65 9.28 -4.90 -6.15
N PHE A 66 10.59 -5.09 -5.95
CA PHE A 66 11.33 -4.31 -4.96
C PHE A 66 11.43 -2.83 -5.34
N PHE A 67 11.52 -2.51 -6.64
CA PHE A 67 11.45 -1.11 -7.08
C PHE A 67 10.18 -0.43 -6.56
N MET A 68 9.03 -1.11 -6.68
CA MET A 68 7.73 -0.58 -6.25
C MET A 68 7.71 -0.35 -4.73
N GLU A 69 8.11 -1.36 -3.97
CA GLU A 69 8.13 -1.30 -2.51
C GLU A 69 9.09 -0.21 -2.01
N ASN A 70 10.30 -0.15 -2.56
CA ASN A 70 11.28 0.86 -2.22
C ASN A 70 10.79 2.27 -2.60
N ALA A 71 10.12 2.46 -3.74
CA ALA A 71 9.55 3.77 -4.11
C ALA A 71 8.50 4.26 -3.10
N ILE A 72 7.66 3.36 -2.59
CA ILE A 72 6.66 3.68 -1.56
C ILE A 72 7.35 4.08 -0.24
N MET A 73 8.31 3.29 0.22
CA MET A 73 8.99 3.59 1.49
C MET A 73 9.87 4.85 1.40
N ARG A 74 10.53 5.09 0.26
CA ARG A 74 11.27 6.34 0.00
C ARG A 74 10.35 7.56 0.05
N MET A 75 9.18 7.48 -0.56
CA MET A 75 8.20 8.57 -0.46
C MET A 75 7.76 8.78 0.98
N CYS A 76 7.53 7.71 1.74
CA CYS A 76 7.20 7.81 3.16
C CYS A 76 8.30 8.52 3.97
N GLU A 77 9.56 8.14 3.76
CA GLU A 77 10.72 8.78 4.38
C GLU A 77 10.83 10.27 4.02
N GLU A 78 10.61 10.63 2.76
CA GLU A 78 10.64 12.02 2.27
C GLU A 78 9.51 12.87 2.87
N GLU A 79 8.28 12.34 2.90
CA GLU A 79 7.12 13.01 3.51
C GLU A 79 7.27 13.15 5.03
N TYR A 80 7.87 12.17 5.69
CA TYR A 80 8.22 12.25 7.11
C TYR A 80 9.32 13.29 7.37
N ALA A 81 10.35 13.36 6.53
CA ALA A 81 11.41 14.37 6.65
C ALA A 81 10.86 15.80 6.51
N LYS A 82 9.90 16.04 5.59
CA LYS A 82 9.20 17.34 5.46
C LYS A 82 8.48 17.76 6.75
N GLN A 83 8.12 16.82 7.61
CA GLN A 83 7.46 17.06 8.90
C GLN A 83 8.42 17.02 10.10
N GLY A 84 9.74 16.91 9.86
CA GLY A 84 10.75 16.82 10.90
C GLY A 84 10.78 15.48 11.64
N ILE A 85 10.33 14.40 11.01
CA ILE A 85 10.44 13.04 11.56
C ILE A 85 11.69 12.38 10.97
N GLU A 86 12.71 12.21 11.80
CA GLU A 86 14.05 11.83 11.36
C GLU A 86 14.20 10.32 11.14
N LEU A 87 14.90 9.93 10.07
CA LEU A 87 15.17 8.52 9.78
C LEU A 87 16.27 7.98 10.70
N VAL A 88 16.00 6.84 11.35
CA VAL A 88 16.95 6.10 12.19
C VAL A 88 16.94 4.61 11.83
N LEU A 89 17.82 3.83 12.46
CA LEU A 89 17.81 2.37 12.35
C LEU A 89 18.15 1.72 13.69
N PHE A 90 17.20 0.99 14.25
CA PHE A 90 17.41 0.13 15.42
C PHE A 90 17.84 -1.28 15.01
N PRO A 91 18.56 -2.01 15.89
CA PRO A 91 18.85 -3.42 15.71
C PRO A 91 17.59 -4.27 15.51
N THR A 92 17.72 -5.36 14.74
CA THR A 92 16.61 -6.31 14.52
C THR A 92 16.30 -7.16 15.75
N VAL A 93 17.28 -7.37 16.61
CA VAL A 93 17.16 -8.20 17.81
C VAL A 93 16.74 -7.38 19.02
N ILE A 94 15.76 -7.87 19.77
CA ILE A 94 15.26 -7.28 21.02
C ILE A 94 15.54 -8.28 22.16
N PRO A 95 16.22 -7.86 23.25
CA PRO A 95 16.39 -8.70 24.43
C PRO A 95 15.04 -9.14 25.01
N GLU A 96 14.95 -10.39 25.47
CA GLU A 96 13.73 -10.92 26.09
C GLU A 96 13.24 -10.07 27.27
N SER A 97 14.16 -9.51 28.06
CA SER A 97 13.88 -8.59 29.16
C SER A 97 13.16 -7.32 28.72
N TYR A 98 13.53 -6.74 27.58
CA TYR A 98 12.88 -5.54 27.05
C TYR A 98 11.47 -5.87 26.54
N LEU A 99 11.33 -6.99 25.84
CA LEU A 99 10.04 -7.38 25.27
C LEU A 99 9.00 -7.68 26.37
N LYS A 100 9.44 -8.23 27.50
CA LYS A 100 8.60 -8.57 28.67
C LYS A 100 8.21 -7.37 29.55
N ALA A 101 8.74 -6.18 29.29
CA ALA A 101 8.49 -5.01 30.13
C ALA A 101 7.01 -4.58 30.12
N GLU A 102 6.29 -4.75 29.01
CA GLU A 102 4.88 -4.39 28.88
C GLU A 102 4.03 -5.66 28.73
N SER A 103 3.20 -5.94 29.75
CA SER A 103 2.47 -7.22 29.89
C SER A 103 1.30 -7.43 28.92
N ASP A 104 0.68 -6.36 28.41
CA ASP A 104 -0.46 -6.46 27.50
C ASP A 104 0.00 -6.50 26.03
N HIS A 105 1.04 -5.75 25.70
CA HIS A 105 1.78 -5.80 24.46
C HIS A 105 2.38 -7.18 24.24
N ILE A 106 3.04 -7.77 25.25
CA ILE A 106 3.65 -9.10 25.08
C ILE A 106 2.59 -10.19 24.86
N LYS A 107 1.43 -10.16 25.54
CA LYS A 107 0.34 -11.11 25.28
C LYS A 107 -0.14 -11.06 23.83
N GLY A 108 -0.06 -9.88 23.20
CA GLY A 108 -0.40 -9.70 21.79
C GLY A 108 0.61 -10.31 20.82
N PHE A 109 1.89 -10.43 21.19
CA PHE A 109 2.99 -10.78 20.29
C PHE A 109 3.80 -12.03 20.67
N GLU A 110 3.64 -12.59 21.87
CA GLU A 110 4.47 -13.70 22.36
C GLU A 110 4.44 -14.92 21.43
N ALA A 111 3.26 -15.25 20.91
CA ALA A 111 3.04 -16.34 19.97
C ALA A 111 3.59 -16.03 18.56
N GLU A 112 3.88 -14.76 18.28
CA GLU A 112 4.40 -14.28 17.00
C GLU A 112 5.92 -14.11 16.99
N CYS A 113 6.61 -14.23 18.13
CA CYS A 113 8.04 -13.97 18.21
C CYS A 113 8.88 -15.14 17.70
N PHE A 114 9.86 -14.83 16.85
CA PHE A 114 10.98 -15.73 16.58
C PHE A 114 12.09 -15.49 17.59
N TRP A 115 12.65 -16.56 18.15
CA TRP A 115 13.69 -16.50 19.16
C TRP A 115 15.03 -16.98 18.63
N VAL A 116 16.05 -16.15 18.79
CA VAL A 116 17.45 -16.52 18.62
C VAL A 116 17.97 -16.94 19.98
N GLU A 117 18.39 -18.20 20.08
CA GLU A 117 18.81 -18.82 21.34
C GLU A 117 20.29 -19.24 21.34
N LYS A 118 20.96 -19.19 20.18
CA LYS A 118 22.36 -19.59 20.01
C LYS A 118 23.13 -18.61 19.12
N GLY A 119 24.38 -18.36 19.49
CA GLY A 119 25.40 -17.75 18.63
C GLY A 119 26.42 -18.82 18.22
N GLY A 120 26.40 -19.24 16.96
CA GLY A 120 27.14 -20.43 16.53
C GLY A 120 26.64 -21.68 17.25
N LEU A 121 27.52 -22.37 17.98
CA LEU A 121 27.17 -23.60 18.72
C LEU A 121 26.78 -23.34 20.19
N HIS A 122 26.97 -22.12 20.70
CA HIS A 122 26.79 -21.80 22.11
C HIS A 122 25.43 -21.13 22.38
N PRO A 123 24.69 -21.56 23.42
CA PRO A 123 23.52 -20.83 23.90
C PRO A 123 23.87 -19.39 24.28
N LEU A 124 22.96 -18.46 23.98
CA LEU A 124 23.07 -17.08 24.45
C LEU A 124 22.72 -17.00 25.95
N GLU A 125 23.32 -16.05 26.67
CA GLU A 125 22.99 -15.77 28.08
C GLU A 125 21.55 -15.30 28.23
N GLU A 126 21.07 -14.50 27.28
CA GLU A 126 19.69 -14.05 27.16
C GLU A 126 19.17 -14.34 25.75
N ARG A 127 17.90 -14.77 25.65
CA ARG A 127 17.24 -14.98 24.35
C ARG A 127 17.01 -13.64 23.67
N LEU A 128 17.16 -13.61 22.35
CA LEU A 128 16.90 -12.41 21.55
C LEU A 128 15.70 -12.67 20.64
N ALA A 129 14.66 -11.86 20.74
CA ALA A 129 13.54 -11.89 19.81
C ALA A 129 13.91 -11.16 18.51
N LEU A 130 13.53 -11.70 17.35
CA LEU A 130 13.46 -10.89 16.14
C LEU A 130 12.24 -9.96 16.27
N ARG A 131 12.42 -8.65 16.09
CA ARG A 131 11.37 -7.65 16.32
C ARG A 131 10.03 -7.99 15.64
N PRO A 132 8.93 -8.24 16.38
CA PRO A 132 7.59 -8.28 15.80
C PRO A 132 7.06 -6.87 15.50
N THR A 133 7.60 -5.90 16.24
CA THR A 133 7.44 -4.44 16.21
C THR A 133 8.50 -3.85 17.16
N SER A 134 8.81 -2.55 17.11
CA SER A 134 9.98 -2.00 17.81
C SER A 134 9.69 -1.13 19.05
N GLU A 135 8.45 -1.05 19.54
CA GLU A 135 8.08 -0.20 20.70
C GLU A 135 8.99 -0.42 21.91
N THR A 136 9.16 -1.66 22.34
CA THR A 136 9.94 -1.99 23.55
C THR A 136 11.42 -1.63 23.41
N ALA A 137 12.00 -1.79 22.21
CA ALA A 137 13.36 -1.40 21.91
C ALA A 137 13.53 0.12 21.84
N ILE A 138 12.64 0.80 21.12
CA ILE A 138 12.68 2.25 20.91
C ILE A 138 12.43 2.99 22.22
N TYR A 139 11.42 2.62 22.99
CA TYR A 139 11.05 3.33 24.21
C TYR A 139 12.05 3.10 25.36
N SER A 140 12.73 1.95 25.37
CA SER A 140 13.91 1.76 26.22
C SER A 140 15.03 2.75 25.92
N MET A 141 15.13 3.25 24.68
CA MET A 141 16.12 4.26 24.29
C MET A 141 15.59 5.68 24.45
N PHE A 142 14.31 5.94 24.17
CA PHE A 142 13.69 7.23 24.48
C PHE A 142 13.80 7.57 25.97
N ALA A 143 13.62 6.59 26.87
CA ALA A 143 13.85 6.77 28.31
C ALA A 143 15.28 7.25 28.66
N LYS A 144 16.26 6.97 27.80
CA LYS A 144 17.64 7.44 27.97
C LYS A 144 17.85 8.83 27.37
N TRP A 145 17.22 9.11 26.22
CA TRP A 145 17.37 10.35 25.44
C TRP A 145 16.56 11.51 26.01
N VAL A 146 15.37 11.24 26.54
CA VAL A 146 14.45 12.25 27.08
C VAL A 146 14.79 12.53 28.54
N ARG A 147 15.17 13.78 28.88
CA ARG A 147 15.50 14.21 30.25
C ARG A 147 14.83 15.52 30.63
N SER A 148 14.67 16.42 29.67
CA SER A 148 14.12 17.76 29.84
C SER A 148 13.08 18.05 28.76
N TYR A 149 12.20 19.02 29.00
CA TYR A 149 11.26 19.52 28.00
C TYR A 149 11.95 20.02 26.71
N LYS A 150 13.26 20.33 26.77
CA LYS A 150 14.06 20.75 25.62
C LYS A 150 14.40 19.61 24.65
N ASP A 151 14.32 18.36 25.12
CA ASP A 151 14.57 17.19 24.30
C ASP A 151 13.32 16.79 23.49
N LEU A 152 12.18 17.40 23.79
CA LEU A 152 10.89 17.12 23.16
C LEU A 152 10.47 18.22 22.18
N PRO A 153 9.78 17.87 21.08
CA PRO A 153 9.40 16.51 20.69
C PRO A 153 10.58 15.71 20.08
N ILE A 154 10.64 14.41 20.37
CA ILE A 154 11.47 13.47 19.60
C ILE A 154 10.56 12.83 18.54
N LYS A 155 10.98 12.87 17.27
CA LYS A 155 10.22 12.28 16.16
C LYS A 155 11.15 11.48 15.27
N ILE A 156 10.98 10.16 15.25
CA ILE A 156 11.81 9.27 14.44
C ILE A 156 10.97 8.31 13.61
N ASN A 157 11.55 7.78 12.54
CA ASN A 157 11.01 6.63 11.81
C ASN A 157 12.13 5.69 11.35
N GLN A 158 11.78 4.46 11.00
CA GLN A 158 12.71 3.52 10.37
C GLN A 158 12.01 2.66 9.32
N THR A 159 12.67 2.48 8.16
CA THR A 159 12.30 1.47 7.17
C THR A 159 13.12 0.22 7.42
N CYS A 160 12.47 -0.90 7.72
CA CYS A 160 13.13 -2.17 8.06
C CYS A 160 12.22 -3.38 7.79
N THR A 161 12.64 -4.55 8.28
CA THR A 161 11.78 -5.74 8.32
C THR A 161 11.42 -6.12 9.76
N ILE A 162 10.17 -6.53 9.97
CA ILE A 162 9.67 -7.17 11.20
C ILE A 162 9.32 -8.63 10.97
N PHE A 163 9.24 -9.39 12.05
CA PHE A 163 9.09 -10.83 12.04
C PHE A 163 7.88 -11.25 12.85
N ARG A 164 6.91 -11.91 12.19
CA ARG A 164 5.73 -12.48 12.84
C ARG A 164 5.62 -13.94 12.47
N HIS A 165 5.64 -14.83 13.45
CA HIS A 165 5.62 -16.28 13.23
C HIS A 165 4.40 -16.73 12.40
N GLU A 166 3.28 -16.01 12.50
CA GLU A 166 2.06 -16.11 11.67
C GLU A 166 1.72 -17.55 11.24
N THR A 167 0.91 -18.21 12.09
CA THR A 167 0.49 -19.59 11.88
C THR A 167 -0.52 -19.75 10.74
N LYS A 168 -1.18 -18.65 10.31
CA LYS A 168 -2.24 -18.68 9.30
C LYS A 168 -1.72 -18.80 7.87
N ASN A 169 -2.61 -18.61 6.90
CA ASN A 169 -2.36 -18.74 5.47
C ASN A 169 -1.59 -17.53 4.92
N THR A 170 -0.32 -17.72 4.58
CA THR A 170 0.52 -16.65 4.03
C THR A 170 0.15 -16.32 2.60
N LYS A 171 0.07 -15.02 2.27
CA LYS A 171 -0.13 -14.50 0.91
C LYS A 171 0.86 -13.35 0.68
N PRO A 172 1.63 -13.36 -0.44
CA PRO A 172 2.64 -12.34 -0.69
C PRO A 172 2.10 -10.92 -0.49
N LEU A 173 2.91 -10.05 0.11
CA LEU A 173 2.63 -8.65 0.45
C LEU A 173 1.49 -8.40 1.47
N ILE A 174 0.47 -9.28 1.51
CA ILE A 174 -0.73 -9.14 2.34
C ILE A 174 -0.51 -9.71 3.75
N ARG A 175 0.05 -10.93 3.83
CA ARG A 175 0.29 -11.67 5.07
C ARG A 175 1.53 -12.54 4.91
N ILE A 176 2.66 -12.04 5.37
CA ILE A 176 3.99 -12.67 5.30
C ILE A 176 4.62 -12.70 6.69
N ARG A 177 5.63 -13.55 6.87
CA ARG A 177 6.31 -13.79 8.17
C ARG A 177 7.50 -12.87 8.40
N GLU A 178 8.10 -12.38 7.33
CA GLU A 178 9.04 -11.27 7.33
C GLU A 178 8.42 -10.13 6.53
N VAL A 179 8.10 -9.02 7.18
CA VAL A 179 7.32 -7.92 6.60
C VAL A 179 8.22 -6.71 6.44
N HIS A 180 8.44 -6.26 5.21
CA HIS A 180 9.05 -4.96 4.95
C HIS A 180 8.06 -3.85 5.26
N TRP A 181 8.50 -2.85 6.02
CA TRP A 181 7.62 -1.81 6.54
C TRP A 181 8.38 -0.55 6.94
N ASN A 182 7.64 0.52 7.17
CA ASN A 182 8.13 1.69 7.89
C ASN A 182 7.31 1.86 9.17
N GLU A 183 7.99 2.13 10.27
CA GLU A 183 7.39 2.47 11.57
C GLU A 183 7.92 3.83 12.05
N ALA A 184 7.01 4.73 12.41
CA ALA A 184 7.32 6.03 13.00
C ALA A 184 6.93 6.02 14.48
N HIS A 185 7.77 6.62 15.33
CA HIS A 185 7.55 6.75 16.76
C HIS A 185 7.90 8.17 17.19
N CYS A 186 6.95 8.83 17.87
CA CYS A 186 7.13 10.19 18.39
C CYS A 186 6.84 10.27 19.89
N CYS A 187 7.56 11.16 20.57
CA CYS A 187 7.45 11.45 21.98
C CYS A 187 7.14 12.94 22.18
N HIS A 188 6.04 13.24 22.87
CA HIS A 188 5.44 14.56 22.95
C HIS A 188 5.31 15.03 24.41
N PRO A 189 5.44 16.34 24.67
CA PRO A 189 5.27 16.88 26.02
C PRO A 189 3.80 16.92 26.47
N THR A 190 2.84 16.97 25.54
CA THR A 190 1.41 17.16 25.84
C THR A 190 0.53 16.17 25.07
N ALA A 191 -0.72 15.98 25.55
CA ALA A 191 -1.70 15.14 24.89
C ALA A 191 -2.16 15.76 23.56
N GLU A 192 -2.25 17.08 23.52
CA GLU A 192 -2.65 17.87 22.36
C GLU A 192 -1.66 17.68 21.21
N GLU A 193 -0.36 17.79 21.48
CA GLU A 193 0.69 17.56 20.47
C GLU A 193 0.70 16.11 19.97
N ALA A 194 0.38 15.14 20.85
CA ALA A 194 0.22 13.75 20.44
C ALA A 194 -0.97 13.58 19.46
N VAL A 195 -2.09 14.27 19.69
CA VAL A 195 -3.24 14.26 18.77
C VAL A 195 -2.92 14.98 17.46
N GLU A 196 -2.21 16.10 17.49
CA GLU A 196 -1.74 16.79 16.28
C GLU A 196 -0.81 15.91 15.44
N GLN A 197 0.02 15.10 16.09
CA GLN A 197 0.91 14.16 15.40
C GLN A 197 0.14 13.07 14.62
N LEU A 198 -1.03 12.65 15.10
CA LEU A 198 -1.90 11.72 14.36
C LEU A 198 -2.33 12.32 13.01
N GLU A 199 -2.69 13.60 12.99
CA GLU A 199 -3.02 14.30 11.73
C GLU A 199 -1.83 14.42 10.79
N ALA A 200 -0.65 14.64 11.36
CA ALA A 200 0.60 14.71 10.62
C ALA A 200 0.87 13.37 9.89
N TYR A 201 0.68 12.25 10.58
CA TYR A 201 0.76 10.91 9.98
C TYR A 201 -0.31 10.69 8.89
N TRP A 202 -1.56 11.14 9.09
CA TRP A 202 -2.60 11.04 8.07
C TRP A 202 -2.25 11.80 6.79
N LYS A 203 -1.64 12.98 6.88
CA LYS A 203 -1.20 13.74 5.70
C LYS A 203 -0.19 12.95 4.87
N VAL A 204 0.76 12.27 5.53
CA VAL A 204 1.73 11.38 4.85
C VAL A 204 1.01 10.25 4.14
N TYR A 205 0.11 9.55 4.84
CA TYR A 205 -0.60 8.42 4.26
C TYR A 205 -1.54 8.82 3.14
N ASP A 206 -2.23 9.96 3.22
CA ASP A 206 -3.06 10.49 2.14
C ASP A 206 -2.21 10.85 0.90
N ALA A 207 -1.05 11.48 1.10
CA ALA A 207 -0.12 11.80 0.03
C ALA A 207 0.34 10.52 -0.70
N ILE A 208 0.69 9.47 0.05
CA ILE A 208 1.10 8.18 -0.52
C ILE A 208 -0.08 7.48 -1.22
N THR A 209 -1.20 7.28 -0.53
CA THR A 209 -2.28 6.42 -1.03
C THR A 209 -3.14 7.11 -2.09
N GLU A 210 -3.81 8.22 -1.75
CA GLU A 210 -4.70 8.91 -2.68
C GLU A 210 -3.90 9.80 -3.63
N GLY A 211 -2.87 10.47 -3.10
CA GLY A 211 -2.02 11.40 -3.85
C GLY A 211 -1.21 10.73 -4.95
N GLU A 212 -0.42 9.69 -4.64
CA GLU A 212 0.51 9.08 -5.61
C GLU A 212 0.14 7.68 -6.09
N LEU A 213 -0.44 6.84 -5.22
CA LEU A 213 -0.86 5.48 -5.59
C LEU A 213 -2.31 5.41 -6.10
N CYS A 214 -3.02 6.54 -6.09
CA CYS A 214 -4.33 6.71 -6.67
C CYS A 214 -5.40 5.74 -6.13
N PHE A 215 -5.34 5.34 -4.87
CA PHE A 215 -6.38 4.52 -4.26
C PHE A 215 -6.85 5.06 -2.91
N LYS A 216 -8.10 4.77 -2.58
CA LYS A 216 -8.79 5.26 -1.38
C LYS A 216 -9.05 4.13 -0.38
N GLY A 217 -8.91 4.43 0.90
CA GLY A 217 -9.35 3.58 2.00
C GLY A 217 -10.41 4.25 2.87
N ILE A 218 -10.93 3.52 3.84
CA ILE A 218 -11.86 4.03 4.86
C ILE A 218 -11.03 4.33 6.10
N LYS A 219 -10.96 5.61 6.49
CA LYS A 219 -10.35 6.01 7.76
C LYS A 219 -11.29 5.68 8.90
N LEU A 220 -10.81 4.92 9.89
CA LEU A 220 -11.59 4.49 11.04
C LEU A 220 -10.75 4.61 12.30
N GLN A 221 -11.39 4.97 13.41
CA GLN A 221 -10.93 4.58 14.73
C GLN A 221 -11.42 3.15 14.99
N ARG A 222 -10.49 2.24 15.27
CA ARG A 222 -10.74 0.82 15.52
C ARG A 222 -11.62 0.66 16.77
N ALA A 223 -12.48 -0.36 16.75
CA ALA A 223 -13.28 -0.73 17.91
C ALA A 223 -12.38 -1.02 19.13
N PRO A 224 -12.81 -0.70 20.36
CA PRO A 224 -11.94 -0.73 21.53
C PRO A 224 -11.42 -2.13 21.87
N TRP A 225 -12.16 -3.19 21.53
CA TRP A 225 -11.76 -4.59 21.71
C TRP A 225 -10.76 -5.13 20.66
N ASP A 226 -10.46 -4.36 19.60
CA ASP A 226 -9.54 -4.75 18.52
C ASP A 226 -8.44 -3.69 18.27
N LYS A 227 -8.25 -2.75 19.22
CA LYS A 227 -7.17 -1.75 19.14
C LYS A 227 -5.79 -2.39 19.34
N PHE A 228 -4.75 -1.66 18.95
CA PHE A 228 -3.37 -2.10 19.22
C PHE A 228 -3.11 -2.27 20.71
N ALA A 229 -2.48 -3.39 21.10
CA ALA A 229 -2.17 -3.71 22.48
C ALA A 229 -1.25 -2.63 23.10
N GLY A 230 -1.69 -2.05 24.21
CA GLY A 230 -1.03 -0.91 24.87
C GLY A 230 -1.42 0.48 24.35
N SER A 231 -2.30 0.59 23.34
CA SER A 231 -2.78 1.89 22.85
C SER A 231 -3.99 2.42 23.64
N VAL A 232 -4.14 3.74 23.71
CA VAL A 232 -5.38 4.40 24.16
C VAL A 232 -6.47 4.17 23.11
N TYR A 233 -6.15 4.51 21.87
CA TYR A 233 -6.96 4.21 20.69
C TYR A 233 -6.07 4.04 19.45
N THR A 234 -6.65 3.43 18.42
CA THR A 234 -5.98 3.12 17.15
C THR A 234 -6.82 3.63 16.00
N GLU A 235 -6.20 4.36 15.09
CA GLU A 235 -6.76 4.76 13.81
C GLU A 235 -6.15 3.94 12.68
N VAL A 236 -6.94 3.66 11.65
CA VAL A 236 -6.58 2.72 10.58
C VAL A 236 -7.09 3.20 9.23
N LEU A 237 -6.41 2.78 8.17
CA LEU A 237 -6.91 2.87 6.80
C LEU A 237 -7.31 1.47 6.34
N ASP A 238 -8.59 1.14 6.39
CA ASP A 238 -9.13 -0.11 5.87
C ASP A 238 -9.46 0.06 4.37
N THR A 239 -8.71 -0.63 3.50
CA THR A 239 -8.87 -0.55 2.04
C THR A 239 -9.67 -1.76 1.53
N ILE A 240 -10.70 -1.51 0.73
CA ILE A 240 -11.50 -2.58 0.10
C ILE A 240 -10.72 -3.17 -1.07
N MET A 241 -10.55 -4.49 -1.09
CA MET A 241 -9.88 -5.24 -2.15
C MET A 241 -10.91 -5.79 -3.15
N PRO A 242 -10.52 -6.15 -4.40
CA PRO A 242 -11.47 -6.63 -5.42
C PRO A 242 -12.30 -7.86 -5.03
N CYS A 243 -11.85 -8.68 -4.07
CA CYS A 243 -12.63 -9.80 -3.53
C CYS A 243 -13.77 -9.38 -2.57
N GLY A 244 -13.91 -8.08 -2.29
CA GLY A 244 -14.88 -7.54 -1.34
C GLY A 244 -14.50 -7.72 0.13
N ARG A 245 -13.25 -8.09 0.44
CA ARG A 245 -12.69 -8.03 1.79
C ARG A 245 -11.92 -6.73 2.00
N VAL A 246 -11.80 -6.27 3.24
CA VAL A 246 -10.94 -5.15 3.61
C VAL A 246 -9.57 -5.63 4.08
N ILE A 247 -8.55 -4.81 3.81
CA ILE A 247 -7.21 -4.96 4.36
C ILE A 247 -6.83 -3.68 5.07
N GLN A 248 -6.29 -3.79 6.29
CA GLN A 248 -5.69 -2.64 6.98
C GLN A 248 -4.37 -2.28 6.30
N ALA A 249 -4.37 -1.21 5.51
CA ALA A 249 -3.22 -0.74 4.74
C ALA A 249 -2.27 0.14 5.55
N ALA A 250 -2.80 0.86 6.54
CA ALA A 250 -2.04 1.70 7.46
C ALA A 250 -2.65 1.65 8.87
N SER A 251 -1.84 1.90 9.88
CA SER A 251 -2.31 2.17 11.24
C SER A 251 -1.54 3.29 11.91
N ILE A 252 -2.23 3.97 12.81
CA ILE A 252 -1.74 5.07 13.62
C ILE A 252 -2.28 4.86 15.03
N HIS A 253 -1.43 5.03 16.03
CA HIS A 253 -1.75 4.71 17.41
C HIS A 253 -1.43 5.89 18.31
N ASN A 254 -2.41 6.26 19.13
CA ASN A 254 -2.17 7.09 20.30
C ASN A 254 -1.91 6.15 21.47
N LEU A 255 -0.66 6.10 21.93
CA LEU A 255 -0.23 5.22 23.03
C LEU A 255 -0.39 5.88 24.40
N GLY A 256 -0.72 7.18 24.43
CA GLY A 256 -0.83 7.96 25.65
C GLY A 256 0.44 7.87 26.48
N GLN A 257 0.28 7.60 27.77
CA GLN A 257 1.39 7.46 28.72
C GLN A 257 1.61 6.01 29.18
N GLY A 258 1.00 5.00 28.54
CA GLY A 258 1.10 3.60 28.97
C GLY A 258 2.55 3.12 28.94
N PHE A 259 3.15 3.18 27.75
CA PHE A 259 4.55 2.82 27.54
C PHE A 259 5.53 3.73 28.31
N SER A 260 5.28 5.04 28.39
CA SER A 260 6.20 5.94 29.11
C SER A 260 6.26 5.65 30.61
N LYS A 261 5.17 5.19 31.22
CA LYS A 261 5.16 4.71 32.62
C LYS A 261 5.88 3.38 32.78
N VAL A 262 5.68 2.45 31.85
CA VAL A 262 6.29 1.11 31.88
C VAL A 262 7.81 1.17 31.75
N PHE A 263 8.32 2.06 30.90
CA PHE A 263 9.76 2.24 30.67
C PHE A 263 10.41 3.30 31.57
N ASP A 264 9.71 3.78 32.61
CA ASP A 264 10.14 4.86 33.51
C ASP A 264 10.72 6.06 32.75
N MET A 265 10.08 6.43 31.65
CA MET A 265 10.47 7.56 30.83
C MET A 265 9.80 8.81 31.40
N THR A 266 10.60 9.67 32.03
CA THR A 266 10.16 10.97 32.54
C THR A 266 11.04 12.10 32.01
N TYR A 267 10.50 13.33 32.03
CA TYR A 267 11.28 14.53 31.79
C TYR A 267 10.92 15.64 32.77
N THR A 268 11.87 16.55 33.00
CA THR A 268 11.63 17.78 33.75
C THR A 268 10.90 18.80 32.87
N ASN A 269 9.66 19.14 33.20
CA ASN A 269 8.90 20.18 32.50
C ASN A 269 9.41 21.61 32.83
N LYS A 270 8.79 22.65 32.24
CA LYS A 270 9.18 24.06 32.47
C LYS A 270 9.01 24.51 33.92
N ASP A 271 8.15 23.84 34.68
CA ASP A 271 7.88 24.12 36.10
C ASP A 271 8.76 23.28 37.05
N ASN A 272 9.77 22.59 36.51
CA ASN A 272 10.66 21.66 37.22
C ASN A 272 9.96 20.43 37.83
N ILE A 273 8.83 20.02 37.28
CA ILE A 273 8.08 18.84 37.69
C ILE A 273 8.47 17.66 36.78
N GLN A 274 8.73 16.50 37.38
CA GLN A 274 8.90 15.24 36.64
C GLN A 274 7.55 14.75 36.12
N VAL A 275 7.46 14.56 34.81
CA VAL A 275 6.24 14.11 34.14
C VAL A 275 6.55 13.07 33.08
N HIS A 276 5.58 12.20 32.78
CA HIS A 276 5.69 11.25 31.68
C HIS A 276 5.24 11.88 30.36
N PRO A 277 6.00 11.73 29.26
CA PRO A 277 5.59 12.22 27.96
C PRO A 277 4.53 11.31 27.34
N PHE A 278 3.87 11.82 26.30
CA PHE A 278 2.90 11.10 25.48
C PHE A 278 3.58 10.46 24.28
N LEU A 279 3.18 9.26 23.92
CA LEU A 279 3.75 8.50 22.81
C LEU A 279 2.74 8.28 21.70
N THR A 280 3.20 8.38 20.46
CA THR A 280 2.43 7.97 19.28
C THR A 280 3.30 7.14 18.36
N CYS A 281 2.69 6.21 17.63
CA CYS A 281 3.36 5.49 16.55
C CYS A 281 2.46 5.33 15.33
N ALA A 282 3.06 5.06 14.18
CA ALA A 282 2.35 4.81 12.94
C ALA A 282 3.12 3.78 12.10
N GLY A 283 2.41 2.96 11.33
CA GLY A 283 3.05 2.00 10.44
C GLY A 283 2.33 1.76 9.12
N ILE A 284 3.12 1.59 8.07
CA ILE A 284 2.70 1.07 6.76
C ILE A 284 3.65 -0.04 6.31
N SER A 285 3.14 -1.00 5.55
CA SER A 285 3.91 -2.17 5.08
C SER A 285 3.69 -2.42 3.59
N THR A 286 4.23 -3.52 3.10
CA THR A 286 3.96 -4.10 1.77
C THR A 286 2.47 -4.19 1.40
N ARG A 287 1.55 -4.09 2.36
CA ARG A 287 0.10 -4.01 2.12
C ARG A 287 -0.29 -2.79 1.30
N VAL A 288 0.40 -1.67 1.42
CA VAL A 288 0.17 -0.47 0.58
C VAL A 288 0.41 -0.79 -0.89
N MET A 289 1.53 -1.45 -1.19
CA MET A 289 1.83 -1.98 -2.52
C MET A 289 0.74 -2.98 -2.97
N ALA A 290 0.35 -3.91 -2.09
CA ALA A 290 -0.70 -4.88 -2.40
C ALA A 290 -2.03 -4.21 -2.81
N CYS A 291 -2.45 -3.14 -2.12
CA CYS A 291 -3.64 -2.37 -2.44
C CYS A 291 -3.54 -1.73 -3.84
N ALA A 292 -2.46 -1.00 -4.12
CA ALA A 292 -2.27 -0.31 -5.39
C ALA A 292 -2.32 -1.29 -6.58
N LEU A 293 -1.58 -2.40 -6.50
CA LEU A 293 -1.57 -3.42 -7.55
C LEU A 293 -2.94 -4.07 -7.75
N SER A 294 -3.60 -4.39 -6.64
CA SER A 294 -4.88 -5.10 -6.65
C SER A 294 -6.02 -4.26 -7.19
N ILE A 295 -6.07 -2.98 -6.82
CA ILE A 295 -7.16 -2.08 -7.22
C ILE A 295 -7.03 -1.74 -8.70
N HIS A 296 -5.83 -1.42 -9.17
CA HIS A 296 -5.63 -0.92 -10.53
C HIS A 296 -5.51 -2.01 -11.59
N GLY A 297 -4.99 -3.18 -11.24
CA GLY A 297 -4.78 -4.27 -12.19
C GLY A 297 -6.06 -4.70 -12.92
N ASP A 298 -5.92 -5.29 -14.10
CA ASP A 298 -7.02 -5.73 -14.95
C ASP A 298 -6.77 -7.15 -15.48
N GLU A 299 -7.58 -7.62 -16.42
CA GLU A 299 -7.46 -8.96 -16.96
C GLU A 299 -6.13 -9.24 -17.68
N LYS A 300 -5.40 -8.20 -18.10
CA LYS A 300 -4.12 -8.32 -18.80
C LYS A 300 -2.91 -8.21 -17.86
N GLY A 301 -3.12 -7.92 -16.58
CA GLY A 301 -2.07 -7.88 -15.57
C GLY A 301 -2.04 -6.57 -14.79
N LEU A 302 -0.83 -6.06 -14.53
CA LEU A 302 -0.65 -4.85 -13.74
C LEU A 302 -1.07 -3.59 -14.49
N VAL A 303 -1.47 -2.57 -13.74
CA VAL A 303 -1.70 -1.20 -14.20
C VAL A 303 -1.12 -0.31 -13.10
N LEU A 304 0.04 0.31 -13.34
CA LEU A 304 0.84 0.89 -12.27
C LEU A 304 0.70 2.41 -12.20
N PRO A 305 0.38 3.00 -11.03
CA PRO A 305 0.58 4.42 -10.80
C PRO A 305 2.03 4.85 -11.13
N PRO A 306 2.25 6.06 -11.67
CA PRO A 306 3.58 6.50 -12.09
C PRO A 306 4.64 6.51 -10.99
N LEU A 307 4.29 6.60 -9.71
CA LEU A 307 5.24 6.49 -8.59
C LEU A 307 5.98 5.15 -8.60
N ILE A 308 5.24 4.05 -8.73
CA ILE A 308 5.77 2.68 -8.57
C ILE A 308 6.13 2.01 -9.90
N ALA A 309 5.85 2.63 -11.04
CA ALA A 309 6.22 2.07 -12.33
C ALA A 309 7.74 2.12 -12.57
N GLN A 310 8.45 0.99 -12.57
CA GLN A 310 9.91 0.97 -12.83
C GLN A 310 10.25 1.65 -14.16
N TYR A 311 9.43 1.41 -15.18
CA TYR A 311 9.42 2.18 -16.41
C TYR A 311 8.08 2.90 -16.49
N GLN A 312 8.10 4.22 -16.60
CA GLN A 312 6.91 5.03 -16.83
C GLN A 312 6.55 5.04 -18.32
N VAL A 313 7.58 5.01 -19.17
CA VAL A 313 7.45 4.97 -20.63
C VAL A 313 8.29 3.83 -21.18
N VAL A 314 7.72 3.02 -22.07
CA VAL A 314 8.49 2.12 -22.93
C VAL A 314 8.41 2.57 -24.38
N ILE A 315 9.54 2.64 -25.07
CA ILE A 315 9.61 2.97 -26.50
C ILE A 315 9.91 1.70 -27.28
N LEU A 316 9.03 1.38 -28.24
CA LEU A 316 9.15 0.23 -29.13
C LEU A 316 9.46 0.71 -30.56
N PRO A 317 10.68 0.49 -31.07
CA PRO A 317 10.97 0.57 -32.49
C PRO A 317 10.16 -0.51 -33.24
N VAL A 318 9.28 -0.12 -34.16
CA VAL A 318 8.39 -1.05 -34.89
C VAL A 318 8.87 -1.23 -36.32
N GLY A 319 8.90 -2.48 -36.78
CA GLY A 319 9.24 -2.82 -38.16
C GLY A 319 10.74 -2.88 -38.47
N CYS A 320 11.60 -2.79 -37.45
CA CYS A 320 13.05 -2.97 -37.58
C CYS A 320 13.46 -4.44 -37.69
N GLY A 321 14.67 -4.70 -38.18
CA GLY A 321 15.23 -6.05 -38.37
C GLY A 321 14.76 -6.74 -39.66
N ARG A 322 14.16 -6.00 -40.60
CA ARG A 322 13.76 -6.51 -41.91
C ARG A 322 14.97 -6.54 -42.86
N LYS A 323 15.02 -7.52 -43.76
CA LYS A 323 16.06 -7.59 -44.81
C LYS A 323 16.05 -6.31 -45.65
N ASN A 324 17.24 -5.75 -45.92
CA ASN A 324 17.45 -4.56 -46.75
C ASN A 324 16.77 -3.28 -46.21
N ASN A 325 16.61 -3.15 -44.88
CA ASN A 325 15.96 -2.01 -44.22
C ASN A 325 16.89 -1.24 -43.27
N GLU A 326 18.21 -1.45 -43.36
CA GLU A 326 19.20 -0.98 -42.39
C GLU A 326 19.21 0.54 -42.24
N GLU A 327 19.00 1.29 -43.34
CA GLU A 327 18.94 2.75 -43.30
C GLU A 327 17.69 3.28 -42.58
N ALA A 328 16.53 2.67 -42.86
CA ALA A 328 15.29 3.01 -42.16
C ALA A 328 15.40 2.67 -40.67
N ASP A 329 16.00 1.53 -40.34
CA ASP A 329 16.25 1.12 -38.95
C ASP A 329 17.16 2.12 -38.22
N ARG A 330 18.25 2.57 -38.87
CA ARG A 330 19.12 3.63 -38.32
C ARG A 330 18.37 4.91 -38.04
N ARG A 331 17.53 5.38 -38.97
CA ARG A 331 16.72 6.59 -38.81
C ARG A 331 15.74 6.49 -37.65
N VAL A 332 15.02 5.37 -37.55
CA VAL A 332 14.10 5.10 -36.43
C VAL A 332 14.86 5.07 -35.10
N MET A 333 15.97 4.33 -35.03
CA MET A 333 16.76 4.21 -33.81
C MET A 333 17.36 5.54 -33.35
N ALA A 334 17.82 6.37 -34.28
CA ALA A 334 18.31 7.72 -33.95
C ALA A 334 17.21 8.58 -33.33
N LYS A 335 15.99 8.57 -33.89
CA LYS A 335 14.87 9.33 -33.34
C LYS A 335 14.37 8.74 -32.02
N VAL A 336 14.35 7.43 -31.85
CA VAL A 336 14.03 6.76 -30.57
C VAL A 336 14.98 7.21 -29.47
N GLU A 337 16.28 7.27 -29.75
CA GLU A 337 17.28 7.73 -28.78
C GLU A 337 17.13 9.22 -28.45
N GLU A 338 16.77 10.05 -29.43
CA GLU A 338 16.46 11.47 -29.20
C GLU A 338 15.26 11.66 -28.27
N ILE A 339 14.18 10.90 -28.49
CA ILE A 339 13.00 10.89 -27.59
C ILE A 339 13.43 10.42 -26.21
N ARG A 340 14.11 9.27 -26.11
CA ARG A 340 14.58 8.72 -24.83
C ARG A 340 15.43 9.72 -24.06
N SER A 341 16.41 10.32 -24.72
CA SER A 341 17.31 11.32 -24.13
C SER A 341 16.53 12.54 -23.64
N THR A 342 15.55 13.01 -24.40
CA THR A 342 14.69 14.13 -24.00
C THR A 342 13.88 13.80 -22.75
N LEU A 343 13.15 12.67 -22.75
CA LEU A 343 12.31 12.26 -21.65
C LEU A 343 13.12 11.94 -20.37
N VAL A 344 14.29 11.31 -20.49
CA VAL A 344 15.16 10.98 -19.35
C VAL A 344 15.89 12.21 -18.84
N ASN A 345 16.60 12.93 -19.69
CA ASN A 345 17.54 13.96 -19.24
C ASN A 345 16.83 15.25 -18.84
N LYS A 346 15.77 15.63 -19.57
CA LYS A 346 15.05 16.89 -19.34
C LYS A 346 13.83 16.72 -18.43
N LEU A 347 13.07 15.63 -18.56
CA LEU A 347 11.86 15.38 -17.75
C LEU A 347 12.08 14.41 -16.57
N LYS A 348 13.26 13.78 -16.47
CA LYS A 348 13.59 12.81 -15.42
C LYS A 348 12.65 11.59 -15.37
N LEU A 349 12.04 11.26 -16.50
CA LEU A 349 11.18 10.07 -16.61
C LEU A 349 12.01 8.79 -16.69
N ARG A 350 11.46 7.71 -16.14
CA ARG A 350 12.05 6.38 -16.26
C ARG A 350 11.61 5.74 -17.58
N VAL A 351 12.49 5.77 -18.57
CA VAL A 351 12.20 5.31 -19.94
C VAL A 351 13.03 4.08 -20.29
N HIS A 352 12.36 3.05 -20.82
CA HIS A 352 13.02 1.87 -21.38
C HIS A 352 12.83 1.84 -22.91
N VAL A 353 13.86 1.40 -23.64
CA VAL A 353 13.78 1.17 -25.08
C VAL A 353 14.00 -0.30 -25.34
N ASP A 354 13.02 -0.95 -25.97
CA ASP A 354 13.11 -2.37 -26.29
C ASP A 354 13.49 -2.57 -27.76
N THR A 355 14.79 -2.76 -27.98
CA THR A 355 15.36 -2.99 -29.31
C THR A 355 15.43 -4.47 -29.71
N ASN A 356 14.87 -5.38 -28.91
CA ASN A 356 15.01 -6.82 -29.17
C ASN A 356 14.26 -7.23 -30.45
N THR A 357 14.99 -7.47 -31.53
CA THR A 357 14.39 -7.87 -32.82
C THR A 357 14.04 -9.35 -32.90
N SER A 358 14.44 -10.17 -31.91
CA SER A 358 14.09 -11.59 -31.87
C SER A 358 12.66 -11.84 -31.35
N MET A 359 12.07 -10.85 -30.66
CA MET A 359 10.69 -10.90 -30.20
C MET A 359 9.77 -10.19 -31.19
N SER A 360 8.64 -10.81 -31.49
CA SER A 360 7.57 -10.17 -32.23
C SER A 360 7.01 -8.97 -31.45
N ILE A 361 6.41 -8.01 -32.17
CA ILE A 361 5.76 -6.87 -31.52
C ILE A 361 4.65 -7.33 -30.57
N GLY A 362 3.90 -8.39 -30.91
CA GLY A 362 2.85 -8.94 -30.05
C GLY A 362 3.38 -9.43 -28.69
N GLU A 363 4.52 -10.13 -28.67
CA GLU A 363 5.16 -10.58 -27.44
C GLU A 363 5.62 -9.42 -26.56
N LYS A 364 6.19 -8.38 -27.16
CA LYS A 364 6.59 -7.16 -26.44
C LYS A 364 5.38 -6.44 -25.84
N LEU A 365 4.34 -6.24 -26.64
CA LEU A 365 3.10 -5.60 -26.21
C LEU A 365 2.53 -6.32 -24.99
N TYR A 366 2.42 -7.64 -25.07
CA TYR A 366 1.97 -8.47 -23.96
C TYR A 366 2.87 -8.34 -22.72
N TYR A 367 4.19 -8.44 -22.87
CA TYR A 367 5.13 -8.34 -21.77
C TYR A 367 4.98 -7.00 -21.00
N TYR A 368 4.93 -5.87 -21.71
CA TYR A 368 4.79 -4.56 -21.07
C TYR A 368 3.38 -4.28 -20.55
N GLU A 369 2.34 -4.92 -21.12
CA GLU A 369 0.98 -4.87 -20.58
C GLU A 369 0.86 -5.65 -19.27
N VAL A 370 1.44 -6.85 -19.17
CA VAL A 370 1.47 -7.63 -17.91
C VAL A 370 2.22 -6.89 -16.83
N LYS A 371 3.36 -6.28 -17.18
CA LYS A 371 4.16 -5.49 -16.24
C LYS A 371 3.54 -4.13 -15.92
N GLY A 372 2.55 -3.68 -16.68
CA GLY A 372 1.76 -2.49 -16.36
C GLY A 372 2.49 -1.17 -16.57
N VAL A 373 3.39 -1.11 -17.56
CA VAL A 373 4.09 0.13 -17.93
C VAL A 373 3.06 1.20 -18.35
N PRO A 374 2.99 2.38 -17.69
CA PRO A 374 1.92 3.37 -17.89
C PRO A 374 1.73 3.81 -19.34
N LEU A 375 2.81 4.18 -20.02
CA LEU A 375 2.78 4.67 -21.40
C LEU A 375 3.70 3.85 -22.29
N ARG A 376 3.25 3.62 -23.52
CA ARG A 376 4.04 3.02 -24.58
C ARG A 376 4.06 3.93 -25.80
N ILE A 377 5.26 4.20 -26.30
CA ILE A 377 5.48 4.90 -27.57
C ILE A 377 5.90 3.87 -28.62
N GLU A 378 5.17 3.80 -29.72
CA GLU A 378 5.49 2.98 -30.89
C GLU A 378 6.01 3.92 -31.99
N LEU A 379 7.22 3.64 -32.52
CA LEU A 379 7.80 4.42 -33.62
C LEU A 379 8.33 3.48 -34.70
N GLY A 380 7.73 3.53 -35.89
CA GLY A 380 8.22 2.84 -37.08
C GLY A 380 8.59 3.82 -38.19
N ASN A 381 9.26 3.33 -39.24
CA ASN A 381 9.73 4.19 -40.33
C ASN A 381 8.58 4.98 -41.01
N ARG A 382 7.39 4.38 -41.16
CA ARG A 382 6.23 5.05 -41.75
C ARG A 382 5.73 6.23 -40.90
N ASP A 383 5.72 6.07 -39.59
CA ASP A 383 5.23 7.12 -38.69
C ASP A 383 6.29 8.22 -38.54
N LEU A 384 7.58 7.83 -38.55
CA LEU A 384 8.71 8.76 -38.65
C LEU A 384 8.65 9.64 -39.91
N GLU A 385 8.32 9.08 -41.07
CA GLU A 385 8.15 9.83 -42.33
C GLU A 385 7.01 10.87 -42.25
N LYS A 386 6.04 10.66 -41.37
CA LYS A 386 4.95 11.61 -41.10
C LYS A 386 5.26 12.59 -39.96
N ASN A 387 6.45 12.52 -39.37
CA ASN A 387 6.83 13.25 -38.16
C ASN A 387 5.92 12.93 -36.96
N GLU A 388 5.48 11.68 -36.84
CA GLU A 388 4.55 11.23 -35.79
C GLU A 388 5.06 9.99 -35.06
N CYS A 389 4.51 9.76 -33.86
CA CYS A 389 4.61 8.50 -33.13
C CYS A 389 3.24 8.10 -32.56
N VAL A 390 3.06 6.83 -32.24
CA VAL A 390 1.82 6.35 -31.60
C VAL A 390 2.05 6.23 -30.11
N LEU A 391 1.23 6.91 -29.31
CA LEU A 391 1.18 6.77 -27.87
C LEU A 391 0.01 5.90 -27.44
N VAL A 392 0.24 5.00 -26.48
CA VAL A 392 -0.78 4.15 -25.87
C VAL A 392 -0.66 4.19 -24.35
N ALA A 393 -1.74 4.57 -23.67
CA ALA A 393 -1.84 4.47 -22.22
C ALA A 393 -2.34 3.08 -21.79
N ARG A 394 -1.73 2.50 -20.75
CA ARG A 394 -1.97 1.13 -20.29
C ARG A 394 -3.41 0.85 -19.91
N ASP A 395 -4.10 1.82 -19.31
CA ASP A 395 -5.47 1.69 -18.83
C ASP A 395 -6.50 1.72 -19.95
N GLN A 396 -6.18 2.38 -21.08
CA GLN A 396 -7.06 2.48 -22.25
C GLN A 396 -6.74 1.44 -23.32
N GLY A 397 -5.49 0.95 -23.35
CA GLY A 397 -5.05 -0.06 -24.31
C GLY A 397 -5.15 0.43 -25.75
N LYS A 398 -5.23 -0.53 -26.70
CA LYS A 398 -5.18 -0.27 -28.14
C LYS A 398 -6.26 0.69 -28.66
N ASP A 399 -7.41 0.77 -28.00
CA ASP A 399 -8.55 1.58 -28.43
C ASP A 399 -8.36 3.07 -28.05
N GLY A 400 -7.44 3.35 -27.11
CA GLY A 400 -7.02 4.70 -26.73
C GLY A 400 -5.75 5.19 -27.44
N LYS A 401 -5.39 4.63 -28.60
CA LYS A 401 -4.22 5.05 -29.39
C LYS A 401 -4.32 6.52 -29.78
N LYS A 402 -3.24 7.26 -29.56
CA LYS A 402 -3.10 8.67 -29.99
C LYS A 402 -1.92 8.78 -30.95
N SER A 403 -2.09 9.50 -32.06
CA SER A 403 -0.96 9.96 -32.87
C SER A 403 -0.48 11.28 -32.30
N LEU A 404 0.82 11.38 -32.01
CA LEU A 404 1.45 12.60 -31.51
C LEU A 404 2.54 13.05 -32.47
N SER A 405 2.66 14.35 -32.70
CA SER A 405 3.78 14.90 -33.44
C SER A 405 5.08 14.68 -32.66
N LEU A 406 6.15 14.30 -33.36
CA LEU A 406 7.48 14.16 -32.74
C LEU A 406 7.98 15.49 -32.17
N ASP A 407 7.61 16.61 -32.79
CA ASP A 407 7.98 17.95 -32.29
C ASP A 407 7.29 18.25 -30.95
N GLU A 408 6.02 17.83 -30.78
CA GLU A 408 5.30 17.98 -29.51
C GLU A 408 5.92 17.12 -28.41
N VAL A 409 6.32 15.88 -28.75
CA VAL A 409 7.00 14.97 -27.82
C VAL A 409 8.35 15.54 -27.37
N LEU A 410 9.08 16.19 -28.27
CA LEU A 410 10.41 16.76 -27.99
C LEU A 410 10.35 18.16 -27.36
N SER A 411 9.23 18.88 -27.52
CA SER A 411 9.02 20.23 -26.98
C SER A 411 8.84 20.21 -25.47
N ILE A 412 9.61 21.03 -24.77
CA ILE A 412 9.53 21.19 -23.31
C ILE A 412 9.43 22.67 -23.01
N ALA A 413 8.34 23.06 -22.36
CA ALA A 413 8.20 24.37 -21.77
C ALA A 413 8.52 24.30 -20.27
N SER A 414 9.14 25.35 -19.75
CA SER A 414 9.47 25.47 -18.33
C SER A 414 9.05 26.84 -17.79
N SER A 415 8.54 26.87 -16.57
CA SER A 415 8.26 28.08 -15.82
C SER A 415 8.64 27.89 -14.35
N THR A 416 8.84 28.97 -13.60
CA THR A 416 9.09 28.92 -12.16
C THR A 416 7.91 29.55 -11.40
N THR A 417 7.50 28.94 -10.29
CA THR A 417 6.50 29.53 -9.38
C THR A 417 7.12 30.67 -8.57
N GLU A 418 6.27 31.43 -7.85
CA GLU A 418 6.72 32.45 -6.88
C GLU A 418 7.60 31.85 -5.77
N HIS A 419 7.49 30.54 -5.51
CA HIS A 419 8.31 29.81 -4.55
C HIS A 419 9.58 29.19 -5.17
N HIS A 420 9.97 29.62 -6.38
CA HIS A 420 11.13 29.12 -7.13
C HIS A 420 11.06 27.63 -7.50
N GLU A 421 9.85 27.05 -7.56
CA GLU A 421 9.67 25.67 -8.00
C GLU A 421 9.62 25.61 -9.53
N LEU A 422 10.44 24.73 -10.12
CA LEU A 422 10.46 24.51 -11.56
C LEU A 422 9.26 23.66 -11.98
N ILE A 423 8.40 24.22 -12.83
CA ILE A 423 7.32 23.51 -13.51
C ILE A 423 7.76 23.23 -14.94
N LEU A 424 7.77 21.95 -15.30
CA LEU A 424 7.96 21.47 -16.67
C LEU A 424 6.61 21.12 -17.28
N LYS A 425 6.44 21.41 -18.57
CA LYS A 425 5.27 21.03 -19.37
C LYS A 425 5.73 20.33 -20.63
N ASN A 426 5.13 19.17 -20.90
CA ASN A 426 5.39 18.33 -22.06
C ASN A 426 4.22 17.37 -22.24
N VAL A 427 3.89 17.03 -23.49
CA VAL A 427 2.74 16.17 -23.81
C VAL A 427 2.81 14.80 -23.12
N ILE A 428 4.00 14.20 -22.95
CA ILE A 428 4.16 12.91 -22.27
C ILE A 428 3.92 13.04 -20.76
N LEU A 429 4.31 14.17 -20.16
CA LEU A 429 4.03 14.45 -18.74
C LEU A 429 2.52 14.65 -18.54
N ASP A 430 1.88 15.40 -19.42
CA ASP A 430 0.42 15.63 -19.38
C ASP A 430 -0.35 14.32 -19.51
N GLU A 431 0.12 13.39 -20.36
CA GLU A 431 -0.49 12.06 -20.51
C GLU A 431 -0.27 11.17 -19.28
N LEU A 432 0.88 11.25 -18.59
CA LEU A 432 1.09 10.57 -17.30
C LEU A 432 0.20 11.14 -16.21
N LEU A 433 0.00 12.46 -16.16
CA LEU A 433 -0.92 13.12 -15.22
C LEU A 433 -2.37 12.73 -15.50
N ALA A 434 -2.79 12.74 -16.77
CA ALA A 434 -4.12 12.30 -17.17
C ALA A 434 -4.35 10.81 -16.87
N TYR A 435 -3.34 9.96 -17.10
CA TYR A 435 -3.36 8.55 -16.72
C TYR A 435 -3.57 8.38 -15.21
N LYS A 436 -2.77 9.08 -14.40
CA LYS A 436 -2.87 9.09 -12.93
C LYS A 436 -4.28 9.53 -12.47
N ALA A 437 -4.83 10.57 -13.07
CA ALA A 437 -6.18 11.06 -12.77
C ALA A 437 -7.28 10.02 -13.10
N ARG A 438 -7.16 9.31 -14.23
CA ARG A 438 -8.10 8.23 -14.58
C ARG A 438 -8.02 7.05 -13.60
N LEU A 439 -6.81 6.68 -13.15
CA LEU A 439 -6.64 5.66 -12.12
C LEU A 439 -7.33 6.08 -10.81
N ALA A 440 -7.10 7.31 -10.37
CA ALA A 440 -7.69 7.84 -9.15
C ALA A 440 -9.22 7.87 -9.22
N GLN A 441 -9.78 8.35 -10.34
CA GLN A 441 -11.22 8.38 -10.55
C GLN A 441 -11.85 6.98 -10.51
N ARG A 442 -11.28 6.02 -11.26
CA ARG A 442 -11.77 4.64 -11.29
C ARG A 442 -11.67 3.95 -9.92
N ALA A 443 -10.57 4.16 -9.19
CA ALA A 443 -10.40 3.60 -7.85
C ALA A 443 -11.38 4.22 -6.83
N ARG A 444 -11.66 5.52 -6.96
CA ARG A 444 -12.67 6.21 -6.16
C ARG A 444 -14.07 5.66 -6.42
N GLU A 445 -14.46 5.51 -7.69
CA GLU A 445 -15.74 4.90 -8.07
C GLU A 445 -15.87 3.47 -7.55
N PHE A 446 -14.80 2.68 -7.65
CA PHE A 446 -14.77 1.33 -7.07
C PHE A 446 -14.98 1.37 -5.55
N HIS A 447 -14.23 2.23 -4.83
CA HIS A 447 -14.38 2.39 -3.39
C HIS A 447 -15.81 2.77 -3.00
N GLU A 448 -16.37 3.82 -3.61
CA GLU A 448 -17.72 4.32 -3.35
C GLU A 448 -18.77 3.24 -3.67
N SER A 449 -18.61 2.50 -4.75
CA SER A 449 -19.52 1.40 -5.11
C SER A 449 -19.49 0.25 -4.10
N MET A 450 -18.40 0.08 -3.35
CA MET A 450 -18.19 -1.01 -2.40
C MET A 450 -18.44 -0.62 -0.93
N VAL A 451 -18.77 0.65 -0.67
CA VAL A 451 -19.35 1.09 0.60
C VAL A 451 -20.87 1.06 0.45
N SER A 452 -21.57 0.36 1.34
CA SER A 452 -23.02 0.25 1.32
C SER A 452 -23.59 0.67 2.67
N GLU A 453 -24.79 1.24 2.67
CA GLU A 453 -25.48 1.58 3.92
C GLU A 453 -26.46 0.47 4.30
N ALA A 454 -26.66 0.28 5.61
CA ALA A 454 -27.65 -0.64 6.15
C ALA A 454 -28.33 -0.08 7.38
N THR A 455 -29.60 -0.46 7.56
CA THR A 455 -30.46 -0.03 8.67
C THR A 455 -30.94 -1.16 9.56
N SER A 456 -30.59 -2.41 9.24
CA SER A 456 -30.84 -3.58 10.08
C SER A 456 -29.72 -4.63 10.01
N MET A 457 -29.72 -5.59 10.95
CA MET A 457 -28.80 -6.74 10.94
C MET A 457 -28.95 -7.57 9.66
N GLU A 458 -30.20 -7.82 9.23
CA GLU A 458 -30.50 -8.63 8.04
C GLU A 458 -29.94 -7.98 6.77
N GLU A 459 -30.02 -6.65 6.67
CA GLU A 459 -29.42 -5.91 5.56
C GLU A 459 -27.89 -6.03 5.55
N ILE A 460 -27.24 -5.89 6.72
CA ILE A 460 -25.78 -6.04 6.84
C ILE A 460 -25.36 -7.44 6.37
N VAL A 461 -25.98 -8.49 6.91
CA VAL A 461 -25.67 -9.89 6.56
C VAL A 461 -25.88 -10.16 5.08
N ARG A 462 -26.99 -9.70 4.51
CA ARG A 462 -27.28 -9.84 3.08
C ARG A 462 -26.21 -9.16 2.22
N ILE A 463 -25.89 -7.90 2.50
CA ILE A 463 -24.91 -7.13 1.72
C ILE A 463 -23.52 -7.78 1.81
N ILE A 464 -23.07 -8.16 3.00
CA ILE A 464 -21.75 -8.82 3.20
C ILE A 464 -21.64 -10.11 2.37
N ASN A 465 -22.69 -10.91 2.31
CA ASN A 465 -22.67 -12.19 1.60
C ASN A 465 -22.79 -12.00 0.08
N GLU A 466 -23.74 -11.19 -0.37
CA GLU A 466 -24.07 -11.04 -1.80
C GLU A 466 -23.11 -10.11 -2.55
N LYS A 467 -22.77 -8.96 -1.96
CA LYS A 467 -21.94 -7.91 -2.56
C LYS A 467 -20.51 -7.90 -2.00
N GLY A 468 -20.36 -8.04 -0.69
CA GLY A 468 -19.11 -7.78 0.02
C GLY A 468 -18.84 -6.28 0.15
N GLY A 469 -17.58 -5.91 0.40
CA GLY A 469 -17.18 -4.53 0.67
C GLY A 469 -17.33 -4.17 2.14
N ALA A 470 -17.56 -2.88 2.41
CA ALA A 470 -17.82 -2.36 3.75
C ALA A 470 -19.27 -1.92 3.87
N VAL A 471 -19.89 -2.25 5.01
CA VAL A 471 -21.27 -1.86 5.32
C VAL A 471 -21.23 -0.84 6.45
N ARG A 472 -21.69 0.38 6.16
CA ARG A 472 -21.84 1.50 7.08
C ARG A 472 -23.24 1.47 7.69
N PHE A 473 -23.36 1.55 9.01
CA PHE A 473 -24.65 1.51 9.70
C PHE A 473 -24.63 2.33 11.00
N PRO A 474 -25.75 2.96 11.38
CA PRO A 474 -25.84 3.70 12.64
C PRO A 474 -25.75 2.77 13.85
N PHE A 475 -24.97 3.16 14.85
CA PHE A 475 -24.68 2.32 16.01
C PHE A 475 -24.72 3.09 17.33
N PHE A 476 -25.12 2.42 18.41
CA PHE A 476 -25.52 3.06 19.67
C PHE A 476 -24.37 3.37 20.64
N THR A 477 -23.20 2.77 20.44
CA THR A 477 -22.06 2.90 21.36
C THR A 477 -20.73 2.87 20.58
N ILE A 478 -19.70 3.48 21.18
CA ILE A 478 -18.30 3.34 20.78
C ILE A 478 -17.47 2.58 21.83
N GLY A 479 -18.12 2.11 22.90
CA GLY A 479 -17.50 1.38 24.02
C GLY A 479 -17.59 -0.14 23.88
N GLU A 480 -17.05 -0.84 24.89
CA GLU A 480 -16.94 -2.32 24.93
C GLU A 480 -18.28 -3.07 24.84
N ASP A 481 -19.38 -2.42 25.20
CA ASP A 481 -20.74 -2.96 25.05
C ASP A 481 -21.15 -3.19 23.59
N GLY A 482 -20.39 -2.66 22.63
CA GLY A 482 -20.53 -2.98 21.21
C GLY A 482 -20.03 -4.38 20.83
N LYS A 483 -19.15 -5.01 21.62
CA LYS A 483 -18.47 -6.27 21.25
C LYS A 483 -19.44 -7.42 21.01
N GLU A 484 -20.53 -7.50 21.77
CA GLU A 484 -21.56 -8.53 21.59
C GLU A 484 -22.12 -8.53 20.15
N TRP A 485 -22.24 -7.35 19.54
CA TRP A 485 -22.73 -7.22 18.17
C TRP A 485 -21.68 -7.57 17.12
N ASP A 486 -20.40 -7.33 17.41
CA ASP A 486 -19.30 -7.86 16.60
C ASP A 486 -19.32 -9.38 16.58
N ASP A 487 -19.44 -10.01 17.76
CA ASP A 487 -19.50 -11.48 17.88
C ASP A 487 -20.69 -12.07 17.09
N LYS A 488 -21.87 -11.44 17.16
CA LYS A 488 -23.05 -11.84 16.36
C LYS A 488 -22.81 -11.70 14.84
N LEU A 489 -22.18 -10.62 14.40
CA LEU A 489 -21.85 -10.42 12.97
C LEU A 489 -20.84 -11.47 12.48
N ARG A 490 -19.85 -11.81 13.31
CA ARG A 490 -18.87 -12.86 13.02
C ARG A 490 -19.53 -14.22 12.86
N GLU A 491 -20.47 -14.54 13.74
CA GLU A 491 -21.23 -15.79 13.68
C GLU A 491 -22.12 -15.87 12.43
N GLN A 492 -22.87 -14.81 12.14
CA GLN A 492 -23.87 -14.84 11.06
C GLN A 492 -23.28 -14.70 9.65
N CYS A 493 -22.18 -13.98 9.49
CA CYS A 493 -21.64 -13.69 8.16
C CYS A 493 -20.11 -13.63 8.08
N SER A 494 -19.38 -13.95 9.16
CA SER A 494 -17.92 -13.89 9.23
C SER A 494 -17.33 -12.51 8.92
N ALA A 495 -18.12 -11.45 9.07
CA ALA A 495 -17.65 -10.08 9.06
C ALA A 495 -17.51 -9.56 10.49
N GLU A 496 -16.73 -8.51 10.64
CA GLU A 496 -16.42 -7.91 11.93
C GLU A 496 -16.61 -6.39 11.85
N ILE A 497 -17.02 -5.79 12.97
CA ILE A 497 -17.06 -4.36 13.18
C ILE A 497 -15.62 -3.85 13.14
N ARG A 498 -15.35 -3.05 12.11
CA ARG A 498 -14.05 -2.45 11.86
C ARG A 498 -13.85 -1.19 12.70
N GLY A 499 -14.90 -0.44 12.99
CA GLY A 499 -14.82 0.80 13.75
C GLY A 499 -15.68 1.90 13.14
N TYR A 500 -15.43 3.13 13.55
CA TYR A 500 -16.18 4.32 13.14
C TYR A 500 -15.23 5.46 12.81
N TRP A 501 -15.69 6.48 12.09
CA TRP A 501 -14.89 7.69 11.90
C TRP A 501 -15.37 8.80 12.84
N PRO A 502 -14.57 9.26 13.83
CA PRO A 502 -15.04 10.23 14.84
C PRO A 502 -15.51 11.58 14.29
N ARG A 503 -15.11 11.94 13.06
CA ARG A 503 -15.48 13.21 12.42
C ARG A 503 -16.81 13.15 11.69
N GLU A 504 -17.38 11.95 11.56
CA GLU A 504 -18.64 11.75 10.88
C GLU A 504 -19.80 12.12 11.80
N LYS A 505 -20.56 13.16 11.42
CA LYS A 505 -21.70 13.64 12.21
C LYS A 505 -22.87 12.67 12.13
N VAL A 506 -23.46 12.39 13.29
CA VAL A 506 -24.70 11.61 13.38
C VAL A 506 -25.89 12.56 13.50
N PRO A 507 -26.88 12.47 12.59
CA PRO A 507 -28.12 13.24 12.68
C PRO A 507 -28.88 12.97 13.99
N GLU A 508 -29.51 14.01 14.53
CA GLU A 508 -30.35 13.88 15.73
C GLU A 508 -31.54 12.95 15.47
N GLY A 509 -31.90 12.14 16.46
CA GLY A 509 -33.02 11.19 16.37
C GLY A 509 -32.75 9.92 15.57
N LEU A 510 -31.55 9.76 14.98
CA LEU A 510 -31.18 8.53 14.29
C LEU A 510 -31.09 7.35 15.28
N LYS A 511 -31.67 6.22 14.91
CA LYS A 511 -31.65 5.00 15.72
C LYS A 511 -30.58 4.04 15.24
N CYS A 512 -30.00 3.31 16.18
CA CYS A 512 -29.07 2.22 15.91
C CYS A 512 -29.77 1.12 15.12
N ALA A 513 -29.12 0.68 14.05
CA ALA A 513 -29.58 -0.38 13.16
C ALA A 513 -29.77 -1.74 13.86
N LEU A 514 -29.07 -1.96 14.99
CA LEU A 514 -29.06 -3.25 15.68
C LEU A 514 -29.92 -3.28 16.95
N THR A 515 -30.06 -2.15 17.64
CA THR A 515 -30.72 -2.09 18.96
C THR A 515 -31.95 -1.19 19.02
N GLY A 516 -32.14 -0.29 18.05
CA GLY A 516 -33.18 0.74 18.09
C GLY A 516 -32.94 1.87 19.10
N LYS A 517 -31.88 1.81 19.92
CA LYS A 517 -31.42 2.90 20.79
C LYS A 517 -30.94 4.10 19.95
N PRO A 518 -30.80 5.32 20.53
CA PRO A 518 -30.17 6.44 19.83
C PRO A 518 -28.78 6.08 19.31
N ALA A 519 -28.49 6.42 18.06
CA ALA A 519 -27.17 6.23 17.46
C ALA A 519 -26.22 7.35 17.88
N VAL A 520 -24.96 6.99 18.15
CA VAL A 520 -23.89 7.94 18.52
C VAL A 520 -22.75 7.95 17.51
N CYS A 521 -22.70 6.95 16.62
CA CYS A 521 -21.72 6.87 15.53
C CYS A 521 -22.29 6.11 14.32
N TYR A 522 -21.55 6.14 13.21
CA TYR A 522 -21.69 5.17 12.13
C TYR A 522 -20.55 4.16 12.19
N MET A 523 -20.88 2.91 12.45
CA MET A 523 -19.93 1.81 12.40
C MET A 523 -19.80 1.27 10.98
N TYR A 524 -18.63 0.72 10.67
CA TYR A 524 -18.35 -0.01 9.45
C TYR A 524 -18.10 -1.48 9.80
N CYS A 525 -18.73 -2.40 9.06
CA CYS A 525 -18.52 -3.84 9.16
C CYS A 525 -18.01 -4.38 7.82
N ALA A 526 -17.06 -5.31 7.85
CA ALA A 526 -16.54 -5.95 6.65
C ALA A 526 -15.91 -7.31 6.96
N LYS A 527 -15.79 -8.17 5.93
CA LYS A 527 -14.88 -9.33 5.99
C LYS A 527 -13.45 -8.85 5.85
N ALA A 528 -12.55 -9.20 6.76
CA ALA A 528 -11.14 -8.85 6.67
C ALA A 528 -10.28 -9.97 6.04
N TYR A 529 -9.04 -9.61 5.70
CA TYR A 529 -7.97 -10.51 5.23
C TYR A 529 -7.23 -11.24 6.35
#